data_AF-A0A640US74-F1
#
_entry.id   AF-A0A640US74-F1
#
_cell.length_a   1.000
_cell.length_b   1.000
_cell.length_c   1.000
_cell.angle_alpha   90.00
_cell.angle_beta   90.00
_cell.angle_gamma   90.00
#
_symmetry.space_group_name_H-M   'P 1'
#
loop_
_entity.id
_entity.type
_entity.pdbx_description
1 polymer ?
#
loop_
_entity_poly.entity_id
_entity_poly.type
_entity_poly.pdbx_seq_one_letter_code
_entity_poly.pdbx_strand_id
1 'polypeptide(L)'
;MNSRPQSIDVFYTKKGGSNIKAQLGYRMGSSSSYDRLETISDGDRATSTWKMSWPCKKAVGLLKVRGQGTFETPAAVFPGC
;
A
#
# COMPACT_ATOMS: atom_id res chain seq x y z
N MET A 1 -9.95 -13.17 -22.67
CA MET A 1 -10.14 -12.37 -21.43
C MET A 1 -9.22 -12.94 -20.36
N ASN A 2 -8.18 -12.20 -19.97
CA ASN A 2 -7.22 -12.66 -18.97
C ASN A 2 -7.82 -12.46 -17.56
N SER A 3 -8.67 -13.41 -17.15
CA SER A 3 -9.40 -13.40 -15.88
C SER A 3 -8.52 -13.83 -14.69
N ARG A 4 -7.31 -13.27 -14.56
CA ARG A 4 -6.46 -13.57 -13.40
C ARG A 4 -6.79 -12.53 -12.32
N PRO A 5 -7.27 -12.93 -11.13
CA PRO A 5 -7.43 -12.00 -10.03
C PRO A 5 -6.09 -11.32 -9.77
N GLN A 6 -6.10 -9.99 -9.71
CA GLN A 6 -4.90 -9.21 -9.47
C GLN A 6 -4.86 -8.75 -8.02
N SER A 7 -3.66 -8.63 -7.49
CA SER A 7 -3.43 -8.26 -6.11
C SER A 7 -2.63 -6.98 -6.07
N ILE A 8 -2.96 -6.10 -5.12
CA ILE A 8 -2.10 -4.99 -4.73
C ILE A 8 -1.39 -5.43 -3.46
N ASP A 9 -0.07 -5.54 -3.52
CA ASP A 9 0.78 -5.79 -2.37
C ASP A 9 1.54 -4.51 -2.04
N VAL A 10 1.19 -3.88 -0.92
CA VAL A 10 1.91 -2.71 -0.40
C VAL A 10 2.70 -3.17 0.81
N PHE A 11 4.02 -2.99 0.76
CA PHE A 11 4.90 -3.31 1.85
C PHE A 11 5.75 -2.11 2.24
N TYR A 12 6.02 -2.02 3.53
CA TYR A 12 6.95 -1.06 4.09
C TYR A 12 7.94 -1.80 4.98
N THR A 13 9.23 -1.54 4.78
CA THR A 13 10.31 -2.10 5.59
C THR A 13 11.02 -0.98 6.30
N LYS A 14 11.02 -1.00 7.63
CA LYS A 14 11.74 -0.02 8.44
C LYS A 14 13.18 -0.49 8.63
N LYS A 15 14.14 0.34 8.23
CA LYS A 15 15.58 0.03 8.33
C LYS A 15 16.28 0.66 9.54
N GLY A 16 15.61 1.57 10.26
CA GLY A 16 16.21 2.37 11.31
C GLY A 16 15.20 3.24 12.07
N GLY A 17 15.55 3.60 13.31
CA GLY A 17 14.93 4.68 14.09
C GLY A 17 13.75 4.26 14.99
N SER A 18 13.08 5.25 15.59
CA SER A 18 11.98 5.01 16.53
C SER A 18 10.73 4.39 15.88
N ASN A 19 9.97 3.62 16.67
CA ASN A 19 8.72 3.00 16.25
C ASN A 19 7.75 4.03 15.66
N ILE A 20 7.11 3.68 14.55
CA ILE A 20 6.09 4.51 13.91
C ILE A 20 4.73 3.83 14.01
N LYS A 21 3.66 4.63 14.08
CA LYS A 21 2.29 4.13 13.90
C LYS A 21 1.83 4.51 12.50
N ALA A 22 1.65 3.53 11.63
CA ALA A 22 1.32 3.78 10.23
C ALA A 22 0.18 2.88 9.74
N GLN A 23 -0.59 3.39 8.78
CA GLN A 23 -1.54 2.59 8.01
C GLN A 23 -0.99 2.38 6.61
N LEU A 24 -0.90 1.12 6.17
CA LEU A 24 -0.66 0.80 4.78
C LEU A 24 -1.96 0.95 4.00
N GLY A 25 -1.86 1.40 2.76
CA GLY A 25 -3.01 1.59 1.90
C GLY A 25 -2.61 1.65 0.44
N TYR A 26 -3.60 1.82 -0.42
CA TYR A 26 -3.39 2.15 -1.83
C TYR A 26 -4.40 3.19 -2.28
N ARG A 27 -4.04 4.00 -3.27
CA ARG A 27 -4.93 4.88 -4.02
C ARG A 27 -5.07 4.37 -5.44
N MET A 28 -6.31 4.27 -5.90
CA MET A 28 -6.64 3.92 -7.27
C MET A 28 -7.66 4.91 -7.82
N GLY A 29 -7.27 5.69 -8.83
CA GLY A 29 -8.07 6.83 -9.27
C GLY A 29 -8.27 7.84 -8.13
N SER A 30 -9.52 8.18 -7.82
CA SER A 30 -9.91 9.11 -6.76
C SER A 30 -10.15 8.44 -5.39
N SER A 31 -10.03 7.11 -5.29
CA SER A 31 -10.35 6.36 -4.07
C SER A 31 -9.09 5.88 -3.39
N SER A 32 -8.99 6.10 -2.07
CA SER A 32 -7.94 5.56 -1.21
C SER A 32 -8.50 4.52 -0.25
N SER A 33 -7.87 3.36 -0.17
CA SER A 33 -8.18 2.30 0.78
C SER A 33 -7.00 2.13 1.73
N TYR A 34 -7.28 2.07 3.02
CA TYR A 34 -6.27 1.88 4.06
C TYR A 34 -6.62 0.65 4.90
N ASP A 35 -5.59 -0.03 5.36
CA ASP A 35 -5.69 -1.09 6.35
C ASP A 35 -5.66 -0.51 7.78
N ARG A 36 -5.68 -1.40 8.77
CA ARG A 36 -5.56 -1.08 10.19
C ARG A 36 -4.28 -0.29 10.50
N LEU A 37 -4.33 0.48 11.58
CA LEU A 37 -3.15 1.15 12.12
C LEU A 37 -2.23 0.11 12.76
N GLU A 38 -1.02 -0.01 12.23
CA GLU A 38 0.01 -0.89 12.74
C GLU A 38 1.16 -0.10 13.36
N THR A 39 1.77 -0.67 14.39
CA THR A 39 3.01 -0.13 14.94
C THR A 39 4.16 -0.88 14.28
N ILE A 40 4.98 -0.17 13.51
CA ILE A 40 6.11 -0.72 12.77
C ILE A 40 7.37 -0.35 13.54
N SER A 41 8.01 -1.36 14.13
CA SER A 41 9.24 -1.21 14.91
C SER A 41 10.45 -1.28 14.01
N ASP A 42 11.62 -0.95 14.56
CA ASP A 42 12.87 -1.08 13.83
C ASP A 42 13.09 -2.53 13.33
N GLY A 43 13.46 -2.70 12.06
CA GLY A 43 13.61 -4.00 11.41
C GLY A 43 12.29 -4.67 10.98
N ASP A 44 11.13 -4.13 11.37
CA ASP A 44 9.85 -4.72 10.98
C ASP A 44 9.49 -4.46 9.51
N ARG A 45 8.72 -5.41 8.96
CA ARG A 45 8.08 -5.30 7.66
C ARG A 45 6.57 -5.40 7.82
N ALA A 46 5.87 -4.32 7.54
CA ALA A 46 4.42 -4.32 7.40
C ALA A 46 4.06 -4.61 5.94
N THR A 47 3.04 -5.45 5.71
CA THR A 47 2.54 -5.78 4.37
C THR A 47 1.02 -5.88 4.41
N SER A 48 0.36 -5.23 3.47
CA SER A 48 -1.09 -5.33 3.26
C SER A 48 -1.36 -5.72 1.81
N THR A 49 -2.30 -6.64 1.64
CA THR A 49 -2.65 -7.21 0.34
C THR A 49 -4.13 -7.06 0.07
N TRP A 50 -4.49 -6.50 -1.09
CA TRP A 50 -5.88 -6.38 -1.54
C TRP A 50 -6.08 -7.15 -2.83
N LYS A 51 -7.03 -8.11 -2.82
CA LYS A 51 -7.41 -8.87 -4.01
C LYS A 51 -8.47 -8.10 -4.79
N MET A 52 -8.27 -7.98 -6.10
CA MET A 52 -9.12 -7.25 -7.03
C MET A 52 -9.43 -8.07 -8.27
N SER A 53 -10.66 -7.95 -8.76
CA SER A 53 -11.11 -8.70 -9.93
C SER A 53 -10.65 -8.09 -11.25
N TRP A 54 -10.57 -6.75 -11.38
CA TRP A 54 -10.31 -6.08 -12.68
C TRP A 54 -9.78 -4.62 -12.57
N PRO A 55 -8.57 -4.37 -12.03
CA PRO A 55 -8.06 -3.01 -11.94
C PRO A 55 -7.33 -2.57 -13.22
N CYS A 56 -8.00 -1.87 -14.13
CA CYS A 56 -7.32 -1.14 -15.23
C CYS A 56 -6.98 0.31 -14.91
N LYS A 57 -6.67 0.57 -13.65
CA LYS A 57 -6.29 1.89 -13.15
C LYS A 57 -4.96 1.79 -12.45
N LYS A 58 -4.16 2.85 -12.55
CA LYS A 58 -2.89 2.94 -11.82
C LYS A 58 -3.15 2.88 -10.31
N ALA A 59 -2.36 2.08 -9.60
CA ALA A 59 -2.38 2.00 -8.15
C ALA A 59 -1.17 2.72 -7.57
N VAL A 60 -1.37 3.51 -6.52
CA VAL A 60 -0.32 4.20 -5.78
C VAL A 60 -0.32 3.63 -4.38
N GLY A 61 0.78 3.04 -3.91
CA GLY A 61 0.92 2.60 -2.53
C GLY A 61 0.94 3.81 -1.60
N LEU A 62 0.27 3.68 -0.46
CA LEU A 62 0.16 4.73 0.55
C LEU A 62 0.67 4.22 1.90
N LEU A 63 1.42 5.07 2.59
CA LEU A 63 1.85 4.88 3.96
C LEU A 63 1.44 6.12 4.77
N LYS A 64 0.37 6.02 5.54
CA LYS A 64 -0.11 7.09 6.41
C LYS A 64 0.51 6.97 7.78
N VAL A 65 1.53 7.78 8.07
CA VAL A 65 2.23 7.78 9.35
C VAL A 65 1.61 8.83 10.28
N ARG A 66 1.16 8.38 11.46
CA ARG A 66 0.55 9.26 12.45
C ARG A 66 1.57 10.29 12.94
N GLY A 67 1.26 11.57 12.73
CA GLY A 67 2.12 12.69 13.13
C GLY A 67 3.20 13.08 12.11
N GLN A 68 3.31 12.40 10.97
CA GLN A 68 4.26 12.73 9.90
C GLN A 68 3.61 12.95 8.53
N GLY A 69 2.36 12.52 8.35
CA GLY A 69 1.61 12.68 7.11
C GLY A 69 1.48 11.39 6.32
N THR A 70 1.24 11.50 5.02
CA THR A 70 1.05 10.35 4.12
C THR A 70 2.15 10.34 3.07
N PHE A 71 2.83 9.21 2.95
CA PHE A 71 3.83 8.97 1.92
C PHE A 71 3.23 8.12 0.81
N GLU A 72 3.62 8.40 -0.42
CA GLU A 72 3.10 7.73 -1.60
C GLU A 72 4.24 7.07 -2.37
N THR A 73 4.00 5.87 -2.90
CA THR A 73 4.93 5.23 -3.83
C THR A 73 4.71 5.77 -5.24
N PRO A 74 5.64 5.51 -6.18
CA PRO A 74 5.34 5.65 -7.60
C PRO A 74 4.12 4.82 -8.00
N ALA A 75 3.40 5.28 -9.02
CA ALA A 75 2.22 4.60 -9.53
C ALA A 75 2.59 3.28 -10.25
N ALA A 76 2.02 2.17 -9.81
CA ALA A 76 2.09 0.87 -10.45
C ALA A 76 0.97 0.71 -11.49
N VAL A 77 1.32 0.19 -12.66
CA VAL A 77 0.37 -0.16 -13.73
C VAL A 77 0.16 -1.67 -13.68
N PHE A 78 -1.10 -2.09 -13.72
CA PHE A 78 -1.43 -3.50 -13.76
C PHE A 78 -1.11 -4.12 -15.12
N PRO A 79 -0.40 -5.25 -15.16
CA PRO A 79 -0.10 -5.93 -16.41
C PRO A 79 -1.39 -6.54 -16.98
N GLY A 80 -1.68 -6.27 -18.25
CA GLY A 80 -2.88 -6.79 -18.95
C GLY A 80 -4.02 -5.78 -19.13
N CYS A 81 -3.75 -4.53 -18.79
CA CYS A 81 -4.36 -3.36 -19.40
C CYS A 81 -3.33 -2.79 -20.41
#